data_AF-A0A1S8R8H4-F1
#
_entry.id   AF-A0A1S8R8H4-F1
#
_cell.length_a   1.000
_cell.length_b   1.000
_cell.length_c   1.000
_cell.angle_alpha   90.00
_cell.angle_beta   90.00
_cell.angle_gamma   90.00
#
_symmetry.space_group_name_H-M   'P 1'
#
loop_
_entity.id
_entity.type
_entity.pdbx_description
1 polymer ?
#
loop_
_entity_poly.entity_id
_entity_poly.type
_entity_poly.pdbx_seq_one_letter_code
_entity_poly.pdbx_strand_id
1 'polypeptide(L)'
;MKYEKIFLSITFLLTYFISIILLPKGFIGALTIIMVIPAFAAIISILMESRSLKVLLNPFTYKITLKGLIFAIAFPLIVIFLCGSSAYLTKQGVLSENISYIFLDSIKITLISLTLFIAGLFEEYGWRGYLLPRLLKRYSIKRTNFIMGIIWSLYYVPAFFILNMHFGLPKAVTYVVLQCAAIFALNYCFTYLYTMSPNVILPSIMHILWNNINIATLGYSYNNVSYGFIIGNVKIINGEGLLGLIFLSIFAIYAHRKFSNHPSLNI
;
A
#
# COMPACT_ATOMS: atom_id res chain seq x y z
N MET A 1 23.28 5.37 -8.32
CA MET A 1 22.28 5.05 -7.28
C MET A 1 22.80 5.36 -5.87
N LYS A 2 23.61 6.42 -5.67
CA LYS A 2 24.20 6.66 -4.34
C LYS A 2 23.12 7.05 -3.33
N TYR A 3 22.30 8.04 -3.68
CA TYR A 3 21.24 8.56 -2.80
C TYR A 3 20.05 7.61 -2.69
N GLU A 4 19.74 6.84 -3.73
CA GLU A 4 18.72 5.79 -3.68
C GLU A 4 19.12 4.66 -2.71
N LYS A 5 20.42 4.32 -2.63
CA LYS A 5 20.92 3.37 -1.63
C LYS A 5 20.81 3.93 -0.21
N ILE A 6 21.13 5.21 0.00
CA ILE A 6 20.98 5.87 1.31
C ILE A 6 19.50 5.85 1.75
N PHE A 7 18.59 6.23 0.85
CA PHE A 7 17.15 6.15 1.07
C PHE A 7 16.74 4.76 1.54
N LEU A 8 17.08 3.71 0.77
CA LEU A 8 16.74 2.33 1.11
C LEU A 8 17.35 1.92 2.45
N SER A 9 18.62 2.22 2.71
CA SER A 9 19.25 1.87 3.98
C SER A 9 18.53 2.49 5.18
N ILE A 10 18.23 3.79 5.14
CA ILE A 10 17.50 4.47 6.22
C ILE A 10 16.10 3.86 6.38
N THR A 11 15.37 3.71 5.28
CA THR A 11 14.00 3.17 5.30
C THR A 11 13.96 1.77 5.90
N PHE A 12 14.79 0.85 5.41
CA PHE A 12 14.79 -0.52 5.91
C PHE A 12 15.26 -0.62 7.36
N LEU A 13 16.37 0.04 7.72
CA LEU A 13 16.90 -0.05 9.09
C LEU A 13 15.91 0.48 10.12
N LEU A 14 15.33 1.65 9.89
CA LEU A 14 14.37 2.26 10.82
C LEU A 14 13.07 1.47 10.87
N THR A 15 12.53 1.04 9.74
CA THR A 15 11.29 0.23 9.70
C THR A 15 11.48 -1.09 10.44
N TYR A 16 12.60 -1.76 10.21
CA TYR A 16 12.88 -3.05 10.85
C TYR A 16 13.08 -2.88 12.35
N PHE A 17 13.86 -1.87 12.75
CA PHE A 17 14.06 -1.53 14.16
C PHE A 17 12.74 -1.23 14.87
N ILE A 18 11.91 -0.35 14.31
CA ILE A 18 10.61 0.01 14.90
C ILE A 18 9.68 -1.19 14.97
N SER A 19 9.63 -2.01 13.91
CA SER A 19 8.82 -3.23 13.87
C SER A 19 9.22 -4.18 14.99
N ILE A 20 10.51 -4.48 15.14
CA ILE A 20 11.04 -5.43 16.13
C ILE A 20 10.85 -4.93 17.57
N ILE A 21 10.94 -3.62 17.81
CA ILE A 21 10.89 -3.08 19.17
C ILE A 21 9.46 -2.81 19.65
N LEU A 22 8.57 -2.34 18.77
CA LEU A 22 7.25 -1.85 19.17
C LEU A 22 6.12 -2.85 18.92
N LEU A 23 6.14 -3.58 17.80
CA LEU A 23 5.03 -4.49 17.46
C LEU A 23 4.89 -5.68 18.42
N PRO A 24 5.96 -6.32 18.94
CA PRO A 24 5.83 -7.38 19.93
C PRO A 24 5.17 -6.93 21.24
N LYS A 25 5.18 -5.62 21.52
CA LYS A 25 4.51 -5.02 22.70
C LYS A 25 3.02 -4.75 22.46
N GLY A 26 2.48 -5.17 21.31
CA GLY A 26 1.09 -4.92 20.92
C GLY A 26 0.80 -3.49 20.44
N PHE A 27 1.82 -2.64 20.26
CA PHE A 27 1.62 -1.25 19.82
C PHE A 27 1.43 -1.17 18.30
N ILE A 28 0.20 -1.42 17.85
CA ILE A 28 -0.18 -1.40 16.42
C ILE A 28 -0.02 -0.01 15.79
N GLY A 29 -0.08 1.06 16.59
CA GLY A 29 0.21 2.43 16.15
C GLY A 29 1.62 2.60 15.56
N ALA A 30 2.54 1.66 15.81
CA ALA A 30 3.84 1.61 15.15
C ALA A 30 3.75 1.50 13.62
N LEU A 31 2.66 0.93 13.06
CA LEU A 31 2.47 0.88 11.60
C LEU A 31 2.36 2.30 11.02
N THR A 32 1.63 3.20 11.68
CA THR A 32 1.56 4.61 11.27
C THR A 32 2.93 5.29 11.32
N ILE A 33 3.75 4.98 12.33
CA ILE A 33 5.12 5.51 12.42
C ILE A 33 5.96 4.98 11.25
N ILE A 34 5.85 3.69 10.95
CA ILE A 34 6.55 3.03 9.85
C ILE A 34 6.23 3.72 8.52
N MET A 35 4.95 4.01 8.24
CA MET A 35 4.50 4.72 7.03
C MET A 35 5.18 6.07 6.82
N VAL A 36 5.61 6.76 7.88
CA VAL A 36 6.23 8.10 7.77
C VAL A 36 7.72 8.01 7.40
N ILE A 37 8.38 6.89 7.65
CA ILE A 37 9.83 6.69 7.46
C ILE A 37 10.30 6.94 6.02
N PRO A 38 9.62 6.44 4.96
CA PRO A 38 10.03 6.69 3.58
C PRO A 38 10.14 8.18 3.25
N ALA A 39 9.22 9.03 3.70
CA ALA A 39 9.34 10.47 3.45
C ALA A 39 10.58 11.09 4.11
N PHE A 40 10.86 10.76 5.37
CA PHE A 40 12.06 11.26 6.05
C PHE A 40 13.34 10.81 5.34
N ALA A 41 13.42 9.54 4.95
CA ALA A 41 14.54 9.01 4.18
C ALA A 41 14.70 9.73 2.83
N ALA A 42 13.60 10.04 2.15
CA ALA A 42 13.60 10.77 0.89
C ALA A 42 14.06 12.21 1.07
N ILE A 43 13.54 12.93 2.07
CA ILE A 43 13.94 14.31 2.38
C ILE A 43 15.43 14.39 2.66
N ILE A 44 15.95 13.53 3.54
CA ILE A 44 17.39 13.47 3.84
C ILE A 44 18.19 13.23 2.56
N SER A 45 17.79 12.24 1.76
CA SER A 45 18.50 11.87 0.54
C SER A 45 18.47 12.97 -0.52
N ILE A 46 17.35 13.69 -0.67
CA ILE A 46 17.24 14.85 -1.57
C ILE A 46 18.14 15.98 -1.09
N LEU A 47 18.11 16.33 0.19
CA LEU A 47 18.91 17.43 0.73
C LEU A 47 20.41 17.16 0.65
N MET A 48 20.83 15.91 0.83
CA MET A 48 22.22 15.50 0.61
C MET A 48 22.67 15.58 -0.86
N GLU A 49 21.74 15.50 -1.81
CA GLU A 49 22.02 15.54 -3.25
C GLU A 49 21.92 16.96 -3.82
N SER A 50 20.79 17.63 -3.64
CA SER A 50 20.49 18.91 -4.29
C SER A 50 20.80 20.13 -3.44
N ARG A 51 20.93 19.96 -2.12
CA ARG A 51 21.01 21.05 -1.12
C ARG A 51 19.90 22.10 -1.27
N SER A 52 18.76 21.72 -1.87
CA SER A 52 17.68 22.64 -2.23
C SER A 52 16.33 22.15 -1.74
N LEU A 53 15.66 22.99 -0.95
CA LEU A 53 14.31 22.74 -0.45
C LEU A 53 13.26 22.74 -1.57
N LYS A 54 13.49 23.48 -2.66
CA LYS A 54 12.53 23.56 -3.77
C LYS A 54 12.28 22.20 -4.42
N VAL A 55 13.32 21.36 -4.48
CA VAL A 55 13.24 20.01 -5.09
C VAL A 55 12.31 19.10 -4.29
N LEU A 56 12.13 19.34 -2.99
CA LEU A 56 11.21 18.56 -2.15
C LEU A 56 9.76 18.67 -2.63
N LEU A 57 9.40 19.79 -3.28
CA LEU A 57 8.04 20.06 -3.73
C LEU A 57 7.73 19.48 -5.12
N ASN A 58 8.74 19.04 -5.87
CA ASN A 58 8.56 18.55 -7.25
C ASN A 58 7.48 17.46 -7.39
N PRO A 59 7.35 16.46 -6.49
CA PRO A 59 6.30 15.44 -6.62
C PRO A 59 4.87 15.99 -6.57
N PHE A 60 4.68 17.21 -6.06
CA PHE A 60 3.38 17.87 -5.92
C PHE A 60 3.03 18.80 -7.08
N THR A 61 4.00 19.20 -7.90
CA THR A 61 3.80 20.19 -8.97
C THR A 61 3.26 19.60 -10.26
N TYR A 62 3.33 18.28 -10.43
CA TYR A 62 2.78 17.59 -11.60
C TYR A 62 1.27 17.77 -11.70
N LYS A 63 0.74 17.89 -12.92
CA LYS A 63 -0.71 18.06 -13.14
C LYS A 63 -1.47 16.81 -12.72
N ILE A 64 -2.50 16.98 -11.89
CA ILE A 64 -3.47 15.93 -11.59
C ILE A 64 -4.40 15.74 -12.80
N THR A 65 -4.43 14.54 -13.37
CA THR A 65 -5.31 14.21 -14.50
C THR A 65 -6.63 13.63 -14.00
N LEU A 66 -7.74 13.95 -14.68
CA LEU A 66 -9.06 13.41 -14.33
C LEU A 66 -9.08 11.88 -14.41
N LYS A 67 -8.41 11.29 -15.41
CA LYS A 67 -8.27 9.82 -15.54
C LYS A 67 -7.54 9.22 -14.34
N GLY A 68 -6.45 9.84 -13.89
CA GLY A 68 -5.71 9.40 -12.71
C GLY A 68 -6.54 9.52 -11.43
N LEU A 69 -7.29 10.62 -11.27
CA LEU A 69 -8.18 10.82 -10.13
C LEU A 69 -9.30 9.76 -10.08
N ILE A 70 -9.97 9.53 -11.21
CA ILE A 70 -11.00 8.49 -11.31
C ILE A 70 -10.40 7.12 -10.98
N PHE A 71 -9.22 6.79 -11.50
CA PHE A 71 -8.56 5.53 -11.20
C PHE A 71 -8.21 5.38 -9.73
N ALA A 72 -7.61 6.41 -9.11
CA ALA A 72 -7.22 6.41 -7.70
C ALA A 72 -8.39 6.15 -6.75
N ILE A 73 -9.60 6.58 -7.12
CA ILE A 73 -10.83 6.38 -6.34
C ILE A 73 -11.51 5.05 -6.69
N ALA A 74 -11.74 4.80 -7.98
CA ALA A 74 -12.53 3.67 -8.43
C ALA A 74 -11.82 2.32 -8.22
N PHE A 75 -10.49 2.27 -8.39
CA PHE A 75 -9.73 1.03 -8.28
C PHE A 75 -9.89 0.32 -6.92
N PRO A 76 -9.59 0.96 -5.76
CA PRO A 76 -9.76 0.30 -4.46
C PRO A 76 -11.21 -0.12 -4.22
N LEU A 77 -12.18 0.73 -4.57
CA LEU A 77 -13.61 0.43 -4.44
C LEU A 77 -14.01 -0.84 -5.21
N ILE A 78 -13.58 -0.95 -6.47
CA ILE A 78 -13.89 -2.10 -7.33
C ILE A 78 -13.26 -3.37 -6.75
N VAL A 79 -11.98 -3.34 -6.37
CA VAL A 79 -11.29 -4.54 -5.85
C VAL A 79 -11.93 -5.02 -4.54
N ILE A 80 -12.23 -4.10 -3.62
CA ILE A 80 -12.84 -4.42 -2.33
C ILE A 80 -14.26 -4.94 -2.51
N PHE A 81 -15.04 -4.32 -3.41
CA PHE A 81 -16.37 -4.82 -3.79
C PHE A 81 -16.29 -6.24 -4.33
N LEU A 82 -15.38 -6.51 -5.28
CA LEU A 82 -15.18 -7.84 -5.85
C LEU A 82 -14.79 -8.87 -4.78
N CYS A 83 -13.93 -8.50 -3.83
CA CYS A 83 -13.56 -9.36 -2.70
C CYS A 83 -14.79 -9.67 -1.83
N GLY A 84 -15.55 -8.65 -1.43
CA GLY A 84 -16.74 -8.81 -0.58
C GLY A 84 -17.84 -9.62 -1.25
N SER A 85 -18.17 -9.31 -2.51
CA SER A 85 -19.16 -10.08 -3.28
C SER A 85 -18.72 -11.53 -3.48
N SER A 86 -17.44 -11.78 -3.78
CA SER A 86 -16.93 -13.14 -3.93
C SER A 86 -16.94 -13.91 -2.62
N ALA A 87 -16.58 -13.26 -1.51
CA ALA A 87 -16.65 -13.86 -0.18
C ALA A 87 -18.09 -14.29 0.17
N TYR A 88 -19.07 -13.44 -0.11
CA TYR A 88 -20.48 -13.75 0.09
C TYR A 88 -20.96 -14.91 -0.80
N LEU A 89 -20.71 -14.82 -2.11
CA LEU A 89 -21.15 -15.83 -3.08
C LEU A 89 -20.52 -17.21 -2.86
N THR A 90 -19.26 -17.25 -2.42
CA THR A 90 -18.53 -18.50 -2.12
C THR A 90 -18.74 -19.00 -0.69
N LYS A 91 -19.61 -18.32 0.10
CA LYS A 91 -19.89 -18.63 1.52
C LYS A 91 -18.65 -18.57 2.43
N GLN A 92 -17.62 -17.84 2.02
CA GLN A 92 -16.42 -17.56 2.82
C GLN A 92 -16.61 -16.36 3.77
N GLY A 93 -17.64 -15.56 3.53
CA GLY A 93 -18.09 -14.53 4.44
C GLY A 93 -19.61 -14.38 4.42
N VAL A 94 -20.14 -13.76 5.47
CA VAL A 94 -21.56 -13.44 5.63
C VAL A 94 -21.74 -11.93 5.74
N LEU A 95 -22.91 -11.44 5.37
CA LEU A 95 -23.27 -10.04 5.62
C LEU A 95 -23.40 -9.83 7.13
N SER A 96 -22.85 -8.72 7.61
CA SER A 96 -23.02 -8.33 9.00
C SER A 96 -24.46 -7.95 9.30
N GLU A 97 -25.00 -8.47 10.40
CA GLU A 97 -26.34 -8.17 10.89
C GLU A 97 -26.43 -6.76 11.52
N ASN A 98 -25.30 -6.20 11.95
CA ASN A 98 -25.22 -4.95 12.72
C ASN A 98 -24.79 -3.76 11.87
N ILE A 99 -25.59 -3.41 10.86
CA ILE A 99 -25.32 -2.32 9.90
C ILE A 99 -25.14 -0.96 10.61
N SER A 100 -25.88 -0.71 11.70
CA SER A 100 -25.77 0.51 12.50
C SER A 100 -24.40 0.67 13.15
N TYR A 101 -23.81 -0.42 13.66
CA TYR A 101 -22.47 -0.41 14.25
C TYR A 101 -21.39 -0.17 13.18
N ILE A 102 -21.55 -0.78 12.00
CA ILE A 102 -20.66 -0.55 10.86
C ILE A 102 -20.66 0.92 10.44
N PHE A 103 -21.83 1.56 10.44
CA PHE A 103 -21.95 2.97 10.10
C PHE A 103 -21.19 3.86 11.11
N LEU A 104 -21.35 3.59 12.41
CA LEU A 104 -20.63 4.31 13.46
C LEU A 104 -19.10 4.11 13.37
N ASP A 105 -18.65 2.89 13.11
CA ASP A 105 -17.22 2.63 12.91
C ASP A 105 -16.67 3.26 11.64
N SER A 106 -17.47 3.32 10.56
CA SER A 106 -17.12 4.03 9.34
C SER A 106 -16.95 5.53 9.58
N ILE A 107 -17.77 6.13 10.45
CA ILE A 107 -17.61 7.52 10.89
C ILE A 107 -16.29 7.70 11.68
N LYS A 108 -15.98 6.80 12.62
CA LYS A 108 -14.71 6.87 13.38
C LYS A 108 -13.49 6.76 12.46
N ILE A 109 -13.51 5.82 11.52
CA ILE A 109 -12.46 5.66 10.51
C ILE A 109 -12.34 6.94 9.67
N THR A 110 -13.45 7.57 9.31
CA THR A 110 -13.47 8.86 8.60
C THR A 110 -12.85 9.99 9.43
N LEU A 111 -13.12 10.07 10.74
CA LEU A 111 -12.54 11.10 11.61
C LEU A 111 -11.01 10.95 11.75
N ILE A 112 -10.51 9.72 11.81
CA ILE A 112 -9.06 9.42 11.89
C ILE A 112 -8.41 9.44 10.49
N SER A 113 -9.21 9.44 9.42
CA SER A 113 -8.73 9.37 8.03
C SER A 113 -7.80 10.52 7.65
N LEU A 114 -7.92 11.70 8.27
CA LEU A 114 -7.01 12.81 7.99
C LEU A 114 -5.59 12.49 8.46
N THR A 115 -5.43 11.95 9.67
CA THR A 115 -4.14 11.52 10.20
C THR A 115 -3.56 10.39 9.36
N LEU A 116 -4.39 9.42 8.97
CA LEU A 116 -3.99 8.30 8.12
C LEU A 116 -3.66 8.73 6.69
N PHE A 117 -4.33 9.76 6.17
CA PHE A 117 -4.01 10.36 4.87
C PHE A 117 -2.63 11.01 4.92
N ILE A 118 -2.30 11.75 5.99
CA ILE A 118 -0.96 12.32 6.16
C ILE A 118 0.08 11.19 6.22
N ALA A 119 -0.15 10.13 6.99
CA ALA A 119 0.77 8.99 7.03
C ALA A 119 0.94 8.32 5.66
N GLY A 120 -0.16 8.07 4.94
CA GLY A 120 -0.13 7.52 3.58
C GLY A 120 0.58 8.44 2.59
N LEU A 121 0.39 9.75 2.70
CA LEU A 121 1.10 10.73 1.88
C LEU A 121 2.61 10.67 2.11
N PHE A 122 3.05 10.54 3.36
CA PHE A 122 4.48 10.43 3.66
C PHE A 122 5.07 9.11 3.12
N GLU A 123 4.31 8.02 3.21
CA GLU A 123 4.73 6.76 2.61
C GLU A 123 4.87 6.88 1.08
N GLU A 124 3.82 7.37 0.41
CA GLU A 124 3.79 7.54 -1.04
C GLU A 124 4.77 8.60 -1.54
N TYR A 125 5.11 9.60 -0.74
CA TYR A 125 6.18 10.55 -1.04
C TYR A 125 7.54 9.85 -1.17
N GLY A 126 7.88 8.95 -0.24
CA GLY A 126 9.11 8.16 -0.36
C GLY A 126 9.08 7.21 -1.55
N TRP A 127 8.00 6.46 -1.74
CA TRP A 127 7.94 5.43 -2.78
C TRP A 127 7.68 5.99 -4.18
N ARG A 128 6.59 6.74 -4.36
CA ARG A 128 6.10 7.21 -5.66
C ARG A 128 6.61 8.62 -5.98
N GLY A 129 6.88 9.44 -4.95
CA GLY A 129 7.48 10.76 -5.10
C GLY A 129 9.01 10.76 -5.27
N TYR A 130 9.73 9.82 -4.66
CA TYR A 130 11.19 9.79 -4.69
C TYR A 130 11.79 8.58 -5.42
N LEU A 131 11.52 7.35 -4.97
CA LEU A 131 12.23 6.17 -5.49
C LEU A 131 11.78 5.78 -6.91
N LEU A 132 10.47 5.70 -7.13
CA LEU A 132 9.88 5.31 -8.42
C LEU A 132 10.40 6.15 -9.61
N PRO A 133 10.32 7.50 -9.61
CA PRO A 133 10.83 8.32 -10.72
C PRO A 133 12.32 8.08 -11.00
N ARG A 134 13.12 7.82 -9.97
CA ARG A 134 14.56 7.60 -10.12
C ARG A 134 14.88 6.24 -10.75
N LEU A 135 14.08 5.21 -10.45
CA LEU A 135 14.19 3.92 -11.10
C LEU A 135 13.70 3.99 -12.56
N LEU A 136 12.62 4.73 -12.83
CA LEU A 136 12.10 4.95 -14.19
C LEU A 136 13.11 5.66 -15.11
N LYS A 137 14.00 6.50 -14.58
CA LYS A 137 15.11 7.10 -15.34
C LYS A 137 16.20 6.11 -15.76
N ARG A 138 16.24 4.91 -15.16
CA ARG A 138 17.31 3.92 -15.34
C ARG A 138 16.82 2.62 -15.99
N TYR A 139 15.55 2.30 -15.80
CA TYR A 139 14.97 1.02 -16.18
C TYR A 139 13.61 1.24 -16.85
N SER A 140 13.20 0.29 -17.70
CA SER A 140 11.84 0.29 -18.26
C SER A 140 10.77 0.22 -17.17
N ILE A 141 9.54 0.64 -17.51
CA ILE A 141 8.41 0.63 -16.57
C ILE A 141 8.21 -0.75 -15.94
N LYS A 142 8.30 -1.82 -16.75
CA LYS A 142 8.19 -3.21 -16.26
C LYS A 142 9.24 -3.55 -15.21
N ARG A 143 10.51 -3.29 -15.53
CA ARG A 143 11.63 -3.62 -14.65
C ARG A 143 11.57 -2.78 -13.38
N THR A 144 11.24 -1.49 -13.52
CA THR A 144 11.03 -0.60 -12.37
C THR A 144 9.91 -1.09 -11.46
N ASN A 145 8.74 -1.42 -12.03
CA ASN A 145 7.60 -1.92 -11.26
C ASN A 145 7.94 -3.22 -10.51
N PHE A 146 8.64 -4.15 -11.17
CA PHE A 146 9.06 -5.40 -10.55
C PHE A 146 10.00 -5.15 -9.35
N ILE A 147 11.01 -4.28 -9.54
CA ILE A 147 11.94 -3.89 -8.46
C ILE A 147 11.17 -3.21 -7.31
N MET A 148 10.27 -2.28 -7.62
CA MET A 148 9.43 -1.60 -6.62
C MET A 148 8.57 -2.59 -5.84
N GLY A 149 7.98 -3.59 -6.50
CA GLY A 149 7.19 -4.63 -5.85
C GLY A 149 8.02 -5.44 -4.84
N ILE A 150 9.24 -5.84 -5.20
CA ILE A 150 10.16 -6.54 -4.29
C ILE A 150 10.51 -5.65 -3.10
N ILE A 151 10.95 -4.42 -3.36
CA ILE A 151 11.36 -3.47 -2.32
C ILE A 151 10.22 -3.22 -1.33
N TRP A 152 9.03 -2.92 -1.84
CA TRP A 152 7.87 -2.63 -1.01
C TRP A 152 7.41 -3.87 -0.25
N SER A 153 7.52 -5.07 -0.84
CA SER A 153 7.23 -6.32 -0.13
C SER A 153 8.18 -6.57 1.03
N LEU A 154 9.49 -6.44 0.80
CA LEU A 154 10.52 -6.63 1.82
C LEU A 154 10.42 -5.59 2.93
N TYR A 155 9.97 -4.38 2.62
CA TYR A 155 9.77 -3.32 3.60
C TYR A 155 8.79 -3.73 4.71
N TYR A 156 7.70 -4.46 4.39
CA TYR A 156 6.70 -4.88 5.38
C TYR A 156 6.98 -6.23 6.06
N VAL A 157 7.94 -7.02 5.58
CA VAL A 157 8.19 -8.39 6.07
C VAL A 157 8.28 -8.49 7.60
N PRO A 158 9.06 -7.66 8.33
CA PRO A 158 9.16 -7.79 9.78
C PRO A 158 7.83 -7.53 10.48
N ALA A 159 7.10 -6.51 10.03
CA ALA A 159 5.80 -6.16 10.59
C ALA A 159 4.80 -7.31 10.38
N PHE A 160 4.70 -7.83 9.15
CA PHE A 160 3.83 -8.95 8.84
C PHE A 160 4.20 -10.20 9.64
N PHE A 161 5.50 -10.49 9.75
CA PHE A 161 5.96 -11.65 10.50
C PHE A 161 5.55 -11.56 11.97
N ILE A 162 5.89 -10.46 12.64
CA ILE A 162 5.57 -10.25 14.06
C ILE A 162 4.06 -10.30 14.31
N LEU A 163 3.27 -9.63 13.46
CA LEU A 163 1.81 -9.59 13.60
C LEU A 163 1.16 -10.97 13.41
N ASN A 164 1.74 -11.85 12.59
CA ASN A 164 1.20 -13.19 12.37
C ASN A 164 1.81 -14.28 13.28
N MET A 165 2.84 -13.98 14.10
CA MET A 165 3.52 -14.99 14.92
C MET A 165 2.62 -15.69 15.95
N HIS A 166 1.52 -15.06 16.36
CA HIS A 166 0.54 -15.64 17.29
C HIS A 166 -0.15 -16.91 16.74
N PHE A 167 -0.09 -17.17 15.43
CA PHE A 167 -0.60 -18.40 14.81
C PHE A 167 0.38 -19.57 14.85
N GLY A 168 1.59 -19.37 15.38
CA GLY A 168 2.70 -20.31 15.29
C GLY A 168 3.47 -20.18 13.97
N LEU A 169 4.76 -20.56 14.01
CA LEU A 169 5.73 -20.29 12.95
C LEU A 169 5.29 -20.74 11.54
N PRO A 170 4.76 -21.96 11.32
CA PRO A 170 4.42 -22.40 9.96
C PRO A 170 3.29 -21.57 9.32
N LYS A 171 2.28 -21.22 10.11
CA LYS A 171 1.15 -20.40 9.65
C LYS A 171 1.57 -18.94 9.46
N ALA A 172 2.42 -18.42 10.35
CA ALA A 172 2.95 -17.07 10.22
C ALA A 172 3.69 -16.88 8.89
N VAL A 173 4.59 -17.81 8.54
CA VAL A 173 5.31 -17.79 7.25
C VAL A 173 4.34 -17.82 6.07
N THR A 174 3.33 -18.70 6.12
CA THR A 174 2.32 -18.80 5.04
C THR A 174 1.58 -17.48 4.84
N TYR A 175 1.16 -16.83 5.93
CA TYR A 175 0.45 -15.56 5.86
C TYR A 175 1.33 -14.38 5.42
N VAL A 176 2.61 -14.37 5.83
CA VAL A 176 3.57 -13.37 5.33
C VAL A 176 3.74 -13.51 3.83
N VAL A 177 3.90 -14.73 3.31
CA VAL A 177 4.02 -14.98 1.86
C VAL A 177 2.77 -14.49 1.12
N LEU A 178 1.57 -14.81 1.63
CA LEU A 178 0.31 -14.34 1.07
C LEU A 178 0.23 -12.81 1.03
N GLN A 179 0.51 -12.16 2.15
CA GLN A 179 0.45 -10.69 2.27
C GLN A 179 1.49 -10.02 1.37
N CYS A 180 2.73 -10.51 1.36
CA CYS A 180 3.78 -10.03 0.46
C CYS A 180 3.38 -10.18 -1.02
N ALA A 181 2.78 -11.30 -1.41
CA ALA A 181 2.28 -11.49 -2.77
C ALA A 181 1.15 -10.49 -3.11
N ALA A 182 0.23 -10.24 -2.16
CA ALA A 182 -0.87 -9.30 -2.36
C ALA A 182 -0.35 -7.86 -2.54
N ILE A 183 0.56 -7.38 -1.68
CA ILE A 183 1.13 -6.03 -1.81
C ILE A 183 2.04 -5.90 -3.05
N PHE A 184 2.73 -6.98 -3.43
CA PHE A 184 3.49 -7.01 -4.68
C PHE A 184 2.56 -6.80 -5.89
N ALA A 185 1.42 -7.49 -5.91
CA ALA A 185 0.41 -7.31 -6.94
C ALA A 185 -0.23 -5.91 -6.89
N LEU A 186 -0.53 -5.40 -5.68
CA LEU A 186 -1.05 -4.04 -5.47
C LEU A 186 -0.10 -2.98 -6.01
N ASN A 187 1.22 -3.15 -5.89
CA ASN A 187 2.20 -2.20 -6.42
C ASN A 187 2.00 -1.89 -7.93
N TYR A 188 1.45 -2.82 -8.71
CA TYR A 188 1.14 -2.58 -10.12
C TYR A 188 0.11 -1.45 -10.31
N CYS A 189 -0.89 -1.32 -9.43
CA CYS A 189 -1.87 -0.25 -9.55
C CYS A 189 -1.25 1.12 -9.26
N PHE A 190 -0.32 1.20 -8.30
CA PHE A 190 0.40 2.43 -8.02
C PHE A 190 1.30 2.87 -9.17
N THR A 191 2.07 1.95 -9.77
CA THR A 191 2.88 2.29 -10.96
C THR A 191 1.97 2.64 -12.14
N TYR A 192 0.86 1.92 -12.33
CA TYR A 192 -0.08 2.22 -13.41
C TYR A 192 -0.71 3.60 -13.24
N LEU A 193 -1.12 3.96 -12.03
CA LEU A 193 -1.61 5.31 -11.69
C LEU A 193 -0.54 6.37 -11.95
N TYR A 194 0.72 6.11 -11.58
CA TYR A 194 1.83 7.01 -11.86
C TYR A 194 2.00 7.29 -13.37
N THR A 195 1.75 6.29 -14.23
CA THR A 195 1.79 6.49 -15.70
C THR A 195 0.67 7.41 -16.22
N MET A 196 -0.42 7.56 -15.47
CA MET A 196 -1.51 8.50 -15.82
C MET A 196 -1.29 9.91 -15.28
N SER A 197 -0.63 10.01 -14.13
CA SER A 197 -0.35 11.26 -13.44
C SER A 197 0.71 11.04 -12.36
N PRO A 198 1.93 11.58 -12.52
CA PRO A 198 3.03 11.39 -11.56
C PRO A 198 2.92 12.26 -10.30
N ASN A 199 1.78 12.93 -10.08
CA ASN A 199 1.53 13.69 -8.86
C ASN A 199 1.28 12.75 -7.67
N VAL A 200 2.06 12.91 -6.60
CA VAL A 200 2.03 12.07 -5.39
C VAL A 200 0.72 12.12 -4.61
N ILE A 201 -0.10 13.15 -4.79
CA ILE A 201 -1.42 13.25 -4.14
C ILE A 201 -2.33 12.09 -4.57
N LEU A 202 -2.28 11.66 -5.83
CA LEU A 202 -3.14 10.59 -6.33
C LEU A 202 -2.86 9.21 -5.72
N PRO A 203 -1.60 8.70 -5.69
CA PRO A 203 -1.32 7.46 -4.97
C PRO A 203 -1.63 7.60 -3.47
N SER A 204 -1.49 8.77 -2.87
CA SER A 204 -1.84 9.00 -1.46
C SER A 204 -3.35 8.86 -1.21
N ILE A 205 -4.18 9.40 -2.11
CA ILE A 205 -5.65 9.19 -2.10
C ILE A 205 -5.96 7.70 -2.23
N MET A 206 -5.34 7.02 -3.20
CA MET A 206 -5.59 5.60 -3.43
C MET A 206 -5.17 4.74 -2.23
N HIS A 207 -4.03 5.06 -1.60
CA HIS A 207 -3.53 4.39 -0.41
C HIS A 207 -4.52 4.53 0.75
N ILE A 208 -4.97 5.75 1.08
CA ILE A 208 -5.89 5.93 2.21
C ILE A 208 -7.25 5.25 1.96
N LEU A 209 -7.75 5.30 0.73
CA LEU A 209 -9.00 4.62 0.35
C LEU A 209 -8.84 3.11 0.47
N TRP A 210 -7.71 2.57 0.01
CA TRP A 210 -7.38 1.14 0.19
C TRP A 210 -7.42 0.76 1.66
N ASN A 211 -6.66 1.43 2.53
CA ASN A 211 -6.59 1.07 3.94
C ASN A 211 -7.95 1.19 4.64
N ASN A 212 -8.64 2.34 4.49
CA ASN A 212 -9.85 2.60 5.24
C ASN A 212 -11.04 1.76 4.75
N ILE A 213 -11.23 1.64 3.45
CA ILE A 213 -12.38 0.92 2.90
C ILE A 213 -12.18 -0.58 3.05
N ASN A 214 -10.95 -1.08 2.87
CA ASN A 214 -10.67 -2.50 3.06
C ASN A 214 -10.95 -2.90 4.51
N ILE A 215 -10.52 -2.08 5.48
CA ILE A 215 -10.81 -2.29 6.89
C ILE A 215 -12.31 -2.19 7.20
N ALA A 216 -12.99 -1.15 6.71
CA ALA A 216 -14.42 -0.92 6.98
C ALA A 216 -15.33 -1.99 6.34
N THR A 217 -14.89 -2.61 5.24
CA THR A 217 -15.70 -3.59 4.50
C THR A 217 -15.34 -5.04 4.81
N LEU A 218 -14.04 -5.37 4.94
CA LEU A 218 -13.53 -6.74 4.96
C LEU A 218 -12.74 -7.06 6.24
N GLY A 219 -12.78 -6.18 7.24
CA GLY A 219 -12.11 -6.34 8.52
C GLY A 219 -10.62 -5.99 8.47
N TYR A 220 -9.97 -6.12 9.62
CA TYR A 220 -8.59 -5.69 9.80
C TYR A 220 -7.61 -6.88 9.74
N SER A 221 -6.87 -6.98 8.63
CA SER A 221 -5.91 -8.05 8.33
C SER A 221 -4.75 -8.15 9.32
N TYR A 222 -4.25 -7.01 9.81
CA TYR A 222 -3.07 -6.91 10.69
C TYR A 222 -3.35 -7.34 12.13
N ASN A 223 -4.55 -7.07 12.64
CA ASN A 223 -4.98 -7.53 13.97
C ASN A 223 -5.79 -8.83 13.92
N ASN A 224 -5.99 -9.38 12.73
CA ASN A 224 -6.84 -10.53 12.50
C ASN A 224 -8.27 -10.37 13.07
N VAL A 225 -8.85 -9.17 12.94
CA VAL A 225 -10.20 -8.88 13.46
C VAL A 225 -11.16 -8.83 12.28
N SER A 226 -12.15 -9.72 12.28
CA SER A 226 -13.21 -9.75 11.28
C SER A 226 -14.38 -8.87 11.73
N TYR A 227 -14.55 -7.72 11.08
CA TYR A 227 -15.68 -6.81 11.26
C TYR A 227 -15.93 -6.06 9.95
N GLY A 228 -16.92 -5.17 9.94
CA GLY A 228 -17.31 -4.44 8.74
C GLY A 228 -18.48 -5.10 8.03
N PHE A 229 -18.69 -4.74 6.76
CA PHE A 229 -19.84 -5.21 5.98
C PHE A 229 -19.85 -6.72 5.73
N ILE A 230 -18.67 -7.33 5.49
CA ILE A 230 -18.50 -8.77 5.31
C ILE A 230 -17.71 -9.34 6.47
N ILE A 231 -18.30 -10.31 7.17
CA ILE A 231 -17.66 -11.03 8.28
C ILE A 231 -17.20 -12.39 7.77
N GLY A 232 -15.93 -12.74 7.98
CA GLY A 232 -15.35 -14.00 7.55
C GLY A 232 -13.87 -14.11 7.91
N ASN A 233 -13.17 -15.13 7.41
CA ASN A 233 -11.74 -15.25 7.65
C ASN A 233 -11.00 -14.14 6.88
N VAL A 234 -10.46 -13.14 7.59
CA VAL A 234 -9.77 -11.99 6.98
C VAL A 234 -8.55 -12.38 6.13
N LYS A 235 -7.95 -13.55 6.34
CA LYS A 235 -6.86 -14.03 5.46
C LYS A 235 -7.38 -14.52 4.11
N ILE A 236 -8.66 -14.82 4.02
CA ILE A 236 -9.35 -15.21 2.78
C ILE A 236 -10.01 -13.98 2.15
N ILE A 237 -10.89 -13.31 2.91
CA ILE A 237 -11.84 -12.34 2.34
C ILE A 237 -11.26 -10.95 2.08
N ASN A 238 -10.17 -10.58 2.76
CA ASN A 238 -9.63 -9.22 2.74
C ASN A 238 -8.90 -8.90 1.42
N GLY A 239 -8.79 -7.61 1.10
CA GLY A 239 -8.01 -7.12 -0.06
C GLY A 239 -6.50 -7.44 0.00
N GLU A 240 -5.97 -7.73 1.20
CA GLU A 240 -4.60 -8.23 1.40
C GLU A 240 -4.56 -9.75 1.66
N GLY A 241 -5.71 -10.41 1.61
CA GLY A 241 -5.87 -11.85 1.73
C GLY A 241 -5.91 -12.56 0.37
N LEU A 242 -6.44 -13.79 0.37
CA LEU A 242 -6.49 -14.63 -0.81
C LEU A 242 -7.32 -14.04 -1.96
N LEU A 243 -8.53 -13.56 -1.69
CA LEU A 243 -9.39 -12.97 -2.72
C LEU A 243 -8.76 -11.69 -3.28
N GLY A 244 -8.21 -10.85 -2.40
CA GLY A 244 -7.45 -9.68 -2.79
C GLY A 244 -6.29 -10.00 -3.73
N LEU A 245 -5.45 -10.98 -3.38
CA LEU A 245 -4.36 -11.44 -4.23
C LEU A 245 -4.86 -11.87 -5.62
N ILE A 246 -5.98 -12.59 -5.72
CA ILE A 246 -6.55 -13.02 -7.00
C ILE A 246 -6.91 -11.81 -7.87
N PHE A 247 -7.72 -10.88 -7.36
CA PHE A 247 -8.17 -9.72 -8.13
C PHE A 247 -7.02 -8.75 -8.47
N LEU A 248 -6.11 -8.52 -7.52
CA LEU A 248 -4.91 -7.72 -7.75
C LEU A 248 -4.00 -8.37 -8.79
N SER A 249 -3.88 -9.69 -8.81
CA SER A 249 -3.08 -10.41 -9.81
C SER A 249 -3.66 -10.30 -11.22
N ILE A 250 -4.99 -10.38 -11.36
CA ILE A 250 -5.68 -10.14 -12.64
C ILE A 250 -5.32 -8.75 -13.17
N PHE A 251 -5.43 -7.72 -12.31
CA PHE A 251 -5.06 -6.38 -12.69
C PHE A 251 -3.56 -6.23 -12.97
N ALA A 252 -2.70 -6.86 -12.17
CA ALA A 252 -1.25 -6.84 -12.37
C ALA A 252 -0.85 -7.42 -13.73
N ILE A 253 -1.49 -8.50 -14.19
CA ILE A 253 -1.29 -9.06 -15.52
C ILE A 253 -1.69 -8.05 -16.60
N TYR A 254 -2.85 -7.41 -16.47
CA TYR A 254 -3.30 -6.36 -17.38
C TYR A 254 -2.31 -5.18 -17.44
N ALA A 255 -1.92 -4.63 -16.28
CA ALA A 255 -0.98 -3.52 -16.18
C ALA A 255 0.39 -3.89 -16.73
N HIS A 256 0.89 -5.10 -16.44
CA HIS A 256 2.15 -5.62 -16.98
C HIS A 256 2.15 -5.61 -18.51
N ARG A 257 1.06 -6.06 -19.14
CA ARG A 257 0.92 -6.03 -20.60
C ARG A 257 0.96 -4.60 -21.13
N LYS A 258 0.24 -3.68 -20.50
CA LYS A 258 0.24 -2.24 -20.86
C LYS A 258 1.63 -1.61 -20.75
N PHE A 259 2.42 -1.95 -19.73
CA PHE A 259 3.80 -1.46 -19.58
C PHE A 259 4.73 -1.89 -20.73
N SER A 260 4.42 -2.98 -21.45
CA SER A 260 5.21 -3.39 -22.63
C SER A 260 5.09 -2.41 -23.79
N ASN A 261 3.95 -1.74 -23.90
CA ASN A 261 3.62 -0.90 -25.05
C ASN A 261 4.12 0.54 -24.90
N HIS A 262 4.66 0.89 -23.72
CA HIS A 262 5.25 2.20 -23.42
C HIS A 262 6.60 2.00 -22.72
N PRO A 263 7.71 1.85 -23.48
CA PRO A 263 9.00 1.48 -22.92
C PRO A 263 9.61 2.54 -21.97
N SER A 264 9.22 3.81 -22.14
CA SER A 264 9.61 4.93 -21.28
C SER A 264 8.47 5.93 -21.13
N LEU A 265 8.37 6.52 -19.94
CA LEU A 265 7.55 7.69 -19.70
C LEU A 265 8.38 8.92 -20.08
N ASN A 266 7.90 9.72 -21.04
CA ASN A 266 8.44 11.07 -21.27
C ASN A 266 7.87 11.98 -20.17
N ILE A 267 8.46 11.93 -18.96
CA ILE A 267 8.15 12.82 -17.83
C ILE A 267 9.27 13.84 -17.68
#